data_AF-A0A0C2FCU3-F1
#
_entry.id   AF-A0A0C2FCU3-F1
#
_cell.length_a   1.000
_cell.length_b   1.000
_cell.length_c   1.000
_cell.angle_alpha   90.00
_cell.angle_beta   90.00
_cell.angle_gamma   90.00
#
_symmetry.space_group_name_H-M   'P 1'
#
loop_
_entity.id
_entity.type
_entity.pdbx_description
1 polymer ?
#
loop_
_entity_poly.entity_id
_entity_poly.type
_entity_poly.pdbx_seq_one_letter_code
_entity_poly.pdbx_strand_id
1 'polypeptide(L)'
;MNAYEELTQNKRSRTLRRIHNAIPTLPTPVVVYNKIIHGSVTLQVTARSMKNLRDRLKAVRTSDKGWQERPTQLETLFAVVPLLIATDAISKQQWDELVNRPQYDDVGKPVTVNQGKLELIISDQIDLLEEARLSILEMRQEFLEEERRETQRFQASVLASLKNLHDTVEKGFVNINQDSHETENAENLRLTIQQEIATLSAESAHLAEGIKVAIDDAIAKLSHTESRDITSTTRTESSTQNPSQEHSREGEGIVEEMHKERDEIPRLVGDDDSNDESEQMEEEERNIIRDNERFIEGLDAMEEEEEEEPEDEEALRLAARQIENEIHQTEQGVLDLEDIVNSLDQEQTCAPRNYERGAIQRDDERTLHCVYCGRIGDHYSDSCIAHRNIMERRVILDAQRRCRCCLEIEFSHHVCRKANLPCYHCRERGHHSSLCDFPERSEDIRNRIHHALESRRMALDRIRELQRELQELH
;
A
#
# COMPACT_ATOMS: atom_id res chain seq x y z
N MET A 1 -17.13 -95.80 11.98
CA MET A 1 -17.36 -94.49 11.33
C MET A 1 -17.81 -93.41 12.35
N ASN A 2 -17.33 -93.43 13.61
CA ASN A 2 -17.86 -92.55 14.68
C ASN A 2 -16.78 -91.68 15.38
N ALA A 3 -15.53 -92.16 15.47
CA ALA A 3 -14.46 -91.42 16.15
C ALA A 3 -13.91 -90.21 15.35
N TYR A 4 -14.02 -90.24 14.01
CA TYR A 4 -13.49 -89.16 13.17
C TYR A 4 -14.39 -87.92 13.20
N GLU A 5 -15.71 -88.10 13.20
CA GLU A 5 -16.68 -87.01 13.30
C GLU A 5 -16.57 -86.30 14.65
N GLU A 6 -16.47 -87.06 15.74
CA GLU A 6 -16.30 -86.51 17.10
C GLU A 6 -15.00 -85.67 17.23
N LEU A 7 -13.92 -86.11 16.58
CA LEU A 7 -12.64 -85.39 16.58
C LEU A 7 -12.70 -84.11 15.75
N THR A 8 -13.42 -84.11 14.63
CA THR A 8 -13.67 -82.88 13.84
C THR A 8 -14.58 -81.89 14.56
N GLN A 9 -15.60 -82.36 15.28
CA GLN A 9 -16.51 -81.51 16.05
C GLN A 9 -15.81 -80.89 17.26
N ASN A 10 -14.92 -81.63 17.94
CA ASN A 10 -14.12 -81.11 19.04
C ASN A 10 -13.08 -80.07 18.55
N LYS A 11 -12.45 -80.29 17.38
CA LYS A 11 -11.58 -79.28 16.74
C LYS A 11 -12.36 -78.01 16.41
N ARG A 12 -13.54 -78.11 15.80
CA ARG A 12 -14.40 -76.94 15.52
C ARG A 12 -14.81 -76.20 16.78
N SER A 13 -15.19 -76.92 17.84
CA SER A 13 -15.60 -76.32 19.12
C SER A 13 -14.45 -75.59 19.82
N ARG A 14 -13.21 -76.14 19.74
CA ARG A 14 -12.00 -75.46 20.24
C ARG A 14 -11.67 -74.21 19.43
N THR A 15 -11.78 -74.27 18.10
CA THR A 15 -11.57 -73.10 17.23
C THR A 15 -12.61 -72.02 17.53
N LEU A 16 -13.89 -72.37 17.70
CA LEU A 16 -14.95 -71.42 18.05
C LEU A 16 -14.71 -70.77 19.42
N ARG A 17 -14.24 -71.50 20.44
CA ARG A 17 -13.88 -70.90 21.72
C ARG A 17 -12.67 -69.97 21.63
N ARG A 18 -11.67 -70.31 20.80
CA ARG A 18 -10.52 -69.43 20.57
C ARG A 18 -10.94 -68.14 19.87
N ILE A 19 -11.83 -68.22 18.89
CA ILE A 19 -12.39 -67.05 18.20
C ILE A 19 -13.23 -66.22 19.18
N HIS A 20 -14.13 -66.87 19.95
CA HIS A 20 -14.96 -66.19 20.94
C HIS A 20 -14.14 -65.46 22.00
N ASN A 21 -13.07 -66.08 22.51
CA ASN A 21 -12.20 -65.46 23.51
C ASN A 21 -11.25 -64.41 22.93
N ALA A 22 -11.01 -64.42 21.62
CA ALA A 22 -10.20 -63.41 20.94
C ALA A 22 -11.00 -62.14 20.60
N ILE A 23 -12.33 -62.20 20.62
CA ILE A 23 -13.19 -61.04 20.42
C ILE A 23 -13.38 -60.35 21.78
N PRO A 24 -12.83 -59.14 21.98
CA PRO A 24 -13.04 -58.41 23.23
C PRO A 24 -14.54 -58.16 23.45
N THR A 25 -15.00 -58.24 24.71
CA THR A 25 -16.40 -57.94 25.02
C THR A 25 -16.70 -56.51 24.59
N LEU A 26 -17.62 -56.37 23.64
CA LEU A 26 -18.04 -55.06 23.17
C LEU A 26 -18.60 -54.26 24.35
N PRO A 27 -18.25 -52.96 24.47
CA PRO A 27 -18.82 -52.10 25.48
C PRO A 27 -20.35 -52.10 25.37
N THR A 28 -21.04 -51.98 26.51
CA THR A 28 -22.50 -51.90 26.48
C THR A 28 -22.94 -50.67 25.67
N PRO A 29 -24.12 -50.68 25.03
CA PRO A 29 -24.61 -49.54 24.26
C PRO A 29 -24.60 -48.22 25.04
N VAL A 30 -24.83 -48.27 26.36
CA VAL A 30 -24.77 -47.10 27.26
C VAL A 30 -23.35 -46.53 27.36
N VAL A 31 -22.32 -47.39 27.45
CA VAL A 31 -20.92 -46.94 27.49
C VAL A 31 -20.52 -46.32 26.15
N VAL A 32 -20.96 -46.89 25.03
CA VAL A 32 -20.72 -46.33 23.69
C VAL A 32 -21.42 -44.97 23.55
N TYR A 33 -22.69 -44.89 23.94
CA TYR A 33 -23.48 -43.65 23.91
C TYR A 33 -22.82 -42.55 24.74
N ASN A 34 -22.43 -42.82 25.98
CA ASN A 34 -21.77 -41.83 26.84
C ASN A 34 -20.43 -41.37 26.28
N LYS A 35 -19.65 -42.27 25.64
CA LYS A 35 -18.41 -41.90 24.95
C LYS A 35 -18.67 -40.99 23.75
N ILE A 36 -19.72 -41.26 22.98
CA ILE A 36 -20.12 -40.42 21.85
C ILE A 36 -20.56 -39.03 22.34
N ILE A 37 -21.42 -38.97 23.36
CA ILE A 37 -21.90 -37.69 23.92
C ILE A 37 -20.73 -36.88 24.49
N HIS A 38 -19.85 -37.50 25.28
CA HIS A 38 -18.66 -36.84 25.82
C HIS A 38 -17.74 -36.34 24.69
N GLY A 39 -17.51 -37.17 23.67
CA GLY A 39 -16.73 -36.77 22.49
C GLY A 39 -17.33 -35.57 21.76
N SER A 40 -18.65 -35.57 21.54
CA SER A 40 -19.37 -34.47 20.89
C SER A 40 -19.32 -33.17 21.70
N VAL A 41 -19.48 -33.23 23.03
CA VAL A 41 -19.38 -32.06 23.91
C VAL A 41 -17.95 -31.50 23.91
N THR A 42 -16.95 -32.38 24.02
CA THR A 42 -15.53 -31.99 23.99
C THR A 42 -15.17 -31.35 22.65
N LEU A 43 -15.66 -31.91 21.54
CA LEU A 43 -15.47 -31.36 20.20
C LEU A 43 -16.13 -29.98 20.07
N GLN A 44 -17.33 -29.79 20.60
CA GLN A 44 -18.04 -28.51 20.56
C GLN A 44 -17.32 -27.42 21.37
N VAL A 45 -16.83 -27.75 22.57
CA VAL A 45 -16.04 -26.83 23.41
C VAL A 45 -14.74 -26.45 22.70
N THR A 46 -14.04 -27.43 22.13
CA THR A 46 -12.80 -27.22 21.38
C THR A 46 -13.03 -26.35 20.14
N ALA A 47 -14.10 -26.61 19.38
CA ALA A 47 -14.47 -25.82 18.21
C ALA A 47 -14.80 -24.36 18.55
N ARG A 48 -15.50 -24.12 19.66
CA ARG A 48 -15.75 -22.75 20.16
C ARG A 48 -14.46 -22.06 20.58
N SER A 49 -13.58 -22.77 21.27
CA SER A 49 -12.27 -22.23 21.67
C SER A 49 -11.41 -21.85 20.45
N MET A 50 -11.39 -22.71 19.41
CA MET A 50 -10.71 -22.42 18.15
C MET A 50 -11.32 -21.24 17.38
N LYS A 51 -12.65 -21.09 17.38
CA LYS A 51 -13.31 -19.94 16.77
C LYS A 51 -12.92 -18.65 17.50
N ASN A 52 -12.97 -18.66 18.84
CA ASN A 52 -12.53 -17.52 19.65
C ASN A 52 -11.05 -17.20 19.42
N LEU A 53 -10.19 -18.23 19.27
CA LEU A 53 -8.78 -18.04 18.94
C LEU A 53 -8.58 -17.34 17.60
N ARG A 54 -9.32 -17.78 16.57
CA ARG A 54 -9.31 -17.17 15.24
C ARG A 54 -9.74 -15.70 15.30
N ASP A 55 -10.81 -15.41 16.02
CA ASP A 55 -11.33 -14.04 16.14
C ASP A 55 -10.35 -13.15 16.90
N ARG A 56 -9.69 -13.67 17.94
CA ARG A 56 -8.62 -12.96 18.66
C ARG A 56 -7.38 -12.73 17.80
N LEU A 57 -6.96 -13.72 17.02
CA LEU A 57 -5.84 -13.57 16.06
C LEU A 57 -6.17 -12.53 14.98
N LYS A 58 -7.42 -12.53 14.49
CA LYS A 58 -7.89 -11.51 13.55
C LYS A 58 -7.84 -10.13 14.19
N ALA A 59 -8.33 -10.00 15.43
CA ALA A 59 -8.28 -8.75 16.18
C ALA A 59 -6.83 -8.27 16.39
N VAL A 60 -5.89 -9.14 16.74
CA VAL A 60 -4.46 -8.77 16.86
C VAL A 60 -3.90 -8.27 15.53
N ARG A 61 -4.23 -8.94 14.41
CA ARG A 61 -3.75 -8.58 13.07
C ARG A 61 -4.31 -7.25 12.57
N THR A 62 -5.55 -6.94 12.90
CA THR A 62 -6.24 -5.71 12.46
C THR A 62 -6.23 -4.60 13.51
N SER A 63 -5.60 -4.80 14.67
CA SER A 63 -5.63 -3.81 15.74
C SER A 63 -4.66 -2.68 15.47
N ASP A 64 -5.20 -1.47 15.45
CA ASP A 64 -4.53 -0.17 15.36
C ASP A 64 -3.82 0.21 16.67
N LYS A 65 -3.90 -0.64 17.70
CA LYS A 65 -3.18 -0.44 18.96
C LYS A 65 -1.67 -0.60 18.78
N GLY A 66 -0.93 0.18 19.55
CA GLY A 66 0.53 0.19 19.56
C GLY A 66 1.13 -1.20 19.81
N TRP A 67 2.32 -1.44 19.25
CA TRP A 67 3.01 -2.73 19.28
C TRP A 67 3.22 -3.30 20.71
N GLN A 68 3.19 -2.44 21.72
CA GLN A 68 3.42 -2.76 23.13
C GLN A 68 2.26 -3.56 23.78
N GLU A 69 1.03 -3.49 23.25
CA GLU A 69 -0.11 -4.29 23.75
C GLU A 69 -0.22 -5.68 23.09
N ARG A 70 0.52 -5.91 22.00
CA ARG A 70 0.49 -7.18 21.26
C ARG A 70 1.21 -8.34 21.96
N PRO A 71 2.32 -8.15 22.70
CA PRO A 71 3.00 -9.22 23.43
C PRO A 71 2.11 -9.94 24.43
N THR A 72 1.33 -9.22 25.24
CA THR A 72 0.43 -9.84 26.23
C THR A 72 -0.69 -10.64 25.56
N GLN A 73 -1.17 -10.19 24.39
CA GLN A 73 -2.12 -10.96 23.58
C GLN A 73 -1.48 -12.22 23.00
N LEU A 74 -0.23 -12.15 22.53
CA LEU A 74 0.52 -13.31 22.03
C LEU A 74 0.87 -14.31 23.14
N GLU A 75 1.21 -13.86 24.34
CA GLU A 75 1.48 -14.71 25.51
C GLU A 75 0.28 -15.59 25.86
N THR A 76 -0.94 -15.06 25.76
CA THR A 76 -2.14 -15.88 25.97
C THR A 76 -2.36 -16.95 24.89
N LEU A 77 -1.76 -16.82 23.70
CA LEU A 77 -1.79 -17.88 22.67
C LEU A 77 -0.82 -19.01 23.02
N PHE A 78 0.31 -18.72 23.66
CA PHE A 78 1.26 -19.75 24.12
C PHE A 78 0.66 -20.67 25.20
N ALA A 79 -0.31 -20.19 25.97
CA ALA A 79 -1.04 -21.00 26.95
C ALA A 79 -2.01 -22.02 26.33
N VAL A 80 -2.40 -21.84 25.06
CA VAL A 80 -3.38 -22.70 24.38
C VAL A 80 -2.84 -24.12 24.18
N VAL A 81 -1.57 -24.26 23.83
CA VAL A 81 -0.96 -25.57 23.53
C VAL A 81 -0.90 -26.48 24.76
N PRO A 82 -0.37 -26.03 25.93
CA PRO A 82 -0.45 -26.83 27.15
C PRO A 82 -1.87 -27.22 27.56
N LEU A 83 -2.85 -26.32 27.35
CA LEU A 83 -4.25 -26.61 27.66
C LEU A 83 -4.86 -27.69 26.75
N LEU A 84 -4.57 -27.65 25.45
CA LEU A 84 -5.01 -28.68 24.49
C LEU A 84 -4.40 -30.05 24.79
N ILE A 85 -3.15 -30.08 25.26
CA ILE A 85 -2.50 -31.32 25.70
C ILE A 85 -3.11 -31.81 27.02
N ALA A 86 -3.37 -30.91 27.98
CA ALA A 86 -3.95 -31.26 29.27
C ALA A 86 -5.39 -31.77 29.17
N THR A 87 -6.16 -31.32 28.19
CA THR A 87 -7.53 -31.79 27.92
C THR A 87 -7.59 -33.02 27.02
N ASP A 88 -6.43 -33.58 26.64
CA ASP A 88 -6.29 -34.71 25.71
C ASP A 88 -6.95 -34.46 24.34
N ALA A 89 -7.13 -33.18 23.98
CA ALA A 89 -7.64 -32.77 22.68
C ALA A 89 -6.60 -32.99 21.57
N ILE A 90 -5.31 -32.91 21.94
CA ILE A 90 -4.18 -33.30 21.10
C ILE A 90 -3.13 -33.98 21.98
N SER A 91 -2.55 -35.08 21.52
CA SER A 91 -1.42 -35.67 22.23
C SER A 91 -0.16 -34.82 22.02
N LYS A 92 0.77 -34.84 22.98
CA LYS A 92 2.06 -34.16 22.84
C LYS A 92 2.79 -34.59 21.56
N GLN A 93 2.77 -35.88 21.23
CA GLN A 93 3.38 -36.41 20.01
C GLN A 93 2.71 -35.84 18.74
N GLN A 94 1.37 -35.75 18.72
CA GLN A 94 0.65 -35.18 17.58
C GLN A 94 0.96 -33.68 17.41
N TRP A 95 1.10 -32.94 18.50
CA TRP A 95 1.53 -31.54 18.45
C TRP A 95 2.95 -31.43 17.90
N ASP A 96 3.88 -32.24 18.42
CA ASP A 96 5.27 -32.26 17.94
C ASP A 96 5.33 -32.62 16.44
N GLU A 97 4.55 -33.59 15.97
CA GLU A 97 4.43 -33.92 14.54
C GLU A 97 3.87 -32.74 13.72
N LEU A 98 2.89 -32.00 14.26
CA LEU A 98 2.24 -30.88 13.58
C LEU A 98 3.17 -29.65 13.48
N VAL A 99 3.93 -29.35 14.54
CA VAL A 99 4.93 -28.28 14.57
C VAL A 99 6.14 -28.61 13.70
N ASN A 100 6.57 -29.87 13.69
CA ASN A 100 7.71 -30.30 12.87
C ASN A 100 7.33 -30.55 11.40
N ARG A 101 6.04 -30.56 11.06
CA ARG A 101 5.60 -30.62 9.67
C ARG A 101 6.01 -29.34 8.95
N PRO A 102 6.65 -29.42 7.76
CA PRO A 102 6.95 -28.24 6.96
C PRO A 102 5.67 -27.43 6.71
N GLN A 103 5.66 -26.19 7.17
CA GLN A 103 4.63 -25.21 6.84
C GLN A 103 4.98 -24.61 5.49
N TYR A 104 3.99 -24.22 4.69
CA TYR A 104 4.20 -23.57 3.40
C TYR A 104 3.48 -22.22 3.42
N ASP A 105 4.08 -21.21 2.81
CA ASP A 105 3.43 -19.92 2.60
C ASP A 105 2.34 -20.03 1.51
N ASP A 106 1.67 -18.91 1.24
CA ASP A 106 0.67 -18.77 0.19
C ASP A 106 1.22 -19.00 -1.23
N VAL A 107 2.55 -18.94 -1.40
CA VAL A 107 3.27 -19.23 -2.65
C VAL A 107 3.75 -20.69 -2.71
N GLY A 108 3.48 -21.49 -1.67
CA GLY A 108 3.88 -22.89 -1.59
C GLY A 108 5.37 -23.09 -1.28
N LYS A 109 6.07 -22.08 -0.76
CA LYS A 109 7.46 -22.18 -0.30
C LYS A 109 7.49 -22.58 1.17
N PRO A 110 8.37 -23.51 1.58
CA PRO A 110 8.42 -23.96 2.97
C PRO A 110 8.85 -22.82 3.90
N VAL A 111 8.00 -22.50 4.89
CA VAL A 111 8.27 -21.56 5.97
C VAL A 111 9.09 -22.27 7.04
N THR A 112 10.17 -21.64 7.48
CA THR A 112 10.97 -22.19 8.57
C THR A 112 10.25 -21.97 9.90
N VAL A 113 9.90 -23.06 10.58
CA VAL A 113 9.32 -23.05 11.95
C VAL A 113 10.37 -23.35 13.02
N ASN A 114 11.63 -23.52 12.61
CA ASN A 114 12.72 -23.72 13.56
C ASN A 114 13.00 -22.40 14.29
N GLN A 115 12.79 -22.39 15.60
CA GLN A 115 12.92 -21.20 16.45
C GLN A 115 14.29 -20.52 16.30
N GLY A 116 15.41 -21.26 16.35
CA GLY A 116 16.74 -20.67 16.22
C GLY A 116 17.00 -20.04 14.84
N LYS A 117 16.45 -20.61 13.77
CA LYS A 117 16.50 -20.00 12.44
C LYS A 117 15.60 -18.76 12.33
N LEU A 118 14.44 -18.79 12.96
CA LEU A 118 13.53 -17.64 13.01
C LEU A 118 14.15 -16.47 13.78
N GLU A 119 14.74 -16.73 14.94
CA GLU A 119 15.45 -15.72 15.74
C GLU A 119 16.60 -15.10 14.95
N LEU A 120 17.38 -15.91 14.23
CA LEU A 120 18.44 -15.42 13.34
C LEU A 120 17.88 -14.53 12.22
N ILE A 121 16.84 -14.98 11.51
CA ILE A 121 16.21 -14.20 10.45
C ILE A 121 15.63 -12.89 11.00
N ILE A 122 14.98 -12.93 12.16
CA ILE A 122 14.41 -11.74 12.81
C ILE A 122 15.53 -10.78 13.17
N SER A 123 16.63 -11.26 13.76
CA SER A 123 17.80 -10.42 14.06
C SER A 123 18.36 -9.77 12.80
N ASP A 124 18.59 -10.56 11.74
CA ASP A 124 19.10 -10.06 10.45
C ASP A 124 18.16 -8.99 9.87
N GLN A 125 16.84 -9.16 9.97
CA GLN A 125 15.87 -8.16 9.49
C GLN A 125 15.85 -6.90 10.36
N ILE A 126 16.02 -7.03 11.68
CA ILE A 126 16.14 -5.87 12.58
C ILE A 126 17.41 -5.08 12.25
N ASP A 127 18.53 -5.76 12.03
CA ASP A 127 19.79 -5.12 11.67
C ASP A 127 19.68 -4.38 10.32
N LEU A 128 19.02 -4.99 9.32
CA LEU A 128 18.74 -4.34 8.03
C LEU A 128 17.82 -3.11 8.18
N LEU A 129 16.83 -3.18 9.06
CA LEU A 129 15.95 -2.03 9.34
C LEU A 129 16.71 -0.91 10.05
N GLU A 130 17.62 -1.23 10.97
CA GLU A 130 18.47 -0.24 11.62
C GLU A 130 19.46 0.40 10.64
N GLU A 131 20.04 -0.37 9.73
CA GLU A 131 20.88 0.13 8.63
C GLU A 131 20.09 1.09 7.72
N ALA A 132 18.88 0.71 7.32
CA ALA A 132 18.00 1.57 6.53
C ALA A 132 17.61 2.86 7.29
N ARG A 133 17.34 2.76 8.60
CA ARG A 133 17.05 3.91 9.46
C ARG A 133 18.22 4.88 9.50
N LEU A 134 19.45 4.37 9.67
CA LEU A 134 20.66 5.19 9.66
C LEU A 134 20.88 5.87 8.31
N SER A 135 20.68 5.15 7.21
CA SER A 135 20.75 5.73 5.85
C SER A 135 19.74 6.85 5.63
N ILE A 136 18.50 6.72 6.14
CA ILE A 136 17.50 7.79 6.07
C ILE A 136 17.92 9.03 6.89
N LEU A 137 18.53 8.82 8.07
CA LEU A 137 19.04 9.93 8.88
C LEU A 137 20.17 10.68 8.19
N GLU A 138 21.09 9.94 7.53
CA GLU A 138 22.17 10.53 6.73
C GLU A 138 21.62 11.35 5.56
N MET A 139 20.68 10.81 4.78
CA MET A 139 20.04 11.54 3.67
C MET A 139 19.31 12.80 4.15
N ARG A 140 18.64 12.75 5.31
CA ARG A 140 18.00 13.94 5.91
C ARG A 140 19.02 15.01 6.29
N GLN A 141 20.17 14.61 6.83
CA GLN A 141 21.25 15.54 7.16
C GLN A 141 21.83 16.19 5.90
N GLU A 142 22.10 15.41 4.86
CA GLU A 142 22.60 15.92 3.57
C GLU A 142 21.61 16.92 2.94
N PHE A 143 20.31 16.64 3.00
CA PHE A 143 19.27 17.54 2.50
C PHE A 143 19.28 18.88 3.24
N LEU A 144 19.31 18.86 4.58
CA LEU A 144 19.40 20.07 5.40
C LEU A 144 20.68 20.86 5.12
N GLU A 145 21.79 20.18 4.82
CA GLU A 145 23.05 20.83 4.44
C GLU A 145 23.00 21.45 3.04
N GLU A 146 22.35 20.83 2.06
CA GLU A 146 22.11 21.44 0.74
C GLU A 146 21.18 22.64 0.84
N GLU A 147 20.05 22.55 1.55
CA GLU A 147 19.12 23.67 1.74
C GLU A 147 19.84 24.88 2.38
N ARG A 148 20.70 24.63 3.37
CA ARG A 148 21.56 25.66 3.96
C ARG A 148 22.52 26.26 2.92
N ARG A 149 23.15 25.44 2.08
CA ARG A 149 24.05 25.92 1.02
C ARG A 149 23.31 26.75 -0.02
N GLU A 150 22.11 26.34 -0.43
CA GLU A 150 21.27 27.10 -1.38
C GLU A 150 20.83 28.44 -0.80
N THR A 151 20.38 28.45 0.45
CA THR A 151 20.02 29.69 1.16
C THR A 151 21.21 30.65 1.21
N GLN A 152 22.41 30.17 1.52
CA GLN A 152 23.63 30.97 1.52
C GLN A 152 23.99 31.49 0.11
N ARG A 153 23.88 30.66 -0.93
CA ARG A 153 24.11 31.06 -2.33
C ARG A 153 23.13 32.16 -2.75
N PHE A 154 21.85 32.01 -2.40
CA PHE A 154 20.82 33.00 -2.67
C PHE A 154 21.11 34.33 -1.97
N GLN A 155 21.39 34.30 -0.65
CA GLN A 155 21.76 35.50 0.11
C GLN A 155 22.99 36.20 -0.47
N ALA A 156 24.03 35.45 -0.83
CA ALA A 156 25.23 36.01 -1.45
C ALA A 156 24.93 36.67 -2.81
N SER A 157 24.06 36.05 -3.62
CA SER A 157 23.62 36.58 -4.91
C SER A 157 22.83 37.88 -4.77
N VAL A 158 21.91 37.94 -3.81
CA VAL A 158 21.13 39.15 -3.50
C VAL A 158 22.04 40.29 -3.03
N LEU A 159 22.95 40.01 -2.09
CA LEU A 159 23.91 41.02 -1.61
C LEU A 159 24.83 41.52 -2.72
N ALA A 160 25.30 40.64 -3.62
CA ALA A 160 26.11 41.04 -4.77
C ALA A 160 25.32 41.94 -5.74
N SER A 161 24.04 41.63 -5.97
CA SER A 161 23.16 42.43 -6.84
C SER A 161 22.87 43.82 -6.24
N LEU A 162 22.59 43.89 -4.94
CA LEU A 162 22.41 45.14 -4.21
C LEU A 162 23.68 46.01 -4.24
N LYS A 163 24.86 45.39 -4.07
CA LYS A 163 26.15 46.09 -4.19
C LYS A 163 26.35 46.65 -5.60
N ASN A 164 26.05 45.89 -6.64
CA ASN A 164 26.15 46.36 -8.02
C ASN A 164 25.21 47.55 -8.30
N LEU A 165 23.99 47.52 -7.74
CA LEU A 165 23.05 48.65 -7.81
C LEU A 165 23.61 49.88 -7.10
N HIS A 166 24.11 49.71 -5.87
CA HIS A 166 24.76 50.78 -5.11
C HIS A 166 25.91 51.43 -5.90
N ASP A 167 26.84 50.61 -6.43
CA ASP A 167 27.99 51.09 -7.20
C ASP A 167 27.56 51.82 -8.49
N THR A 168 26.46 51.38 -9.12
CA THR A 168 25.91 52.01 -10.32
C THR A 168 25.30 53.37 -10.00
N VAL A 169 24.53 53.46 -8.91
CA VAL A 169 23.94 54.72 -8.42
C VAL A 169 25.04 55.71 -8.01
N GLU A 170 26.05 55.24 -7.27
CA GLU A 170 27.18 56.06 -6.84
C GLU A 170 27.96 56.65 -8.03
N LYS A 171 28.23 55.84 -9.07
CA LYS A 171 28.84 56.33 -10.31
C LYS A 171 27.97 57.35 -11.05
N GLY A 172 26.65 57.14 -11.07
CA GLY A 172 25.69 58.08 -11.64
C GLY A 172 25.79 59.46 -10.98
N PHE A 173 25.88 59.50 -9.65
CA PHE A 173 26.06 60.75 -8.90
C PHE A 173 27.40 61.45 -9.18
N VAL A 174 28.50 60.71 -9.29
CA VAL A 174 29.81 61.29 -9.60
C VAL A 174 29.80 61.95 -10.98
N ASN A 175 29.13 61.34 -11.97
CA ASN A 175 29.00 61.91 -13.31
C ASN A 175 28.15 63.18 -13.33
N ILE A 176 27.04 63.23 -12.57
CA ILE A 176 26.16 64.41 -12.49
C ILE A 176 26.92 65.62 -11.89
N ASN A 177 27.76 65.39 -10.89
CA ASN A 177 28.56 66.45 -10.25
C ASN A 177 29.64 67.06 -11.15
N GLN A 178 30.00 66.44 -12.27
CA GLN A 178 30.99 66.99 -13.21
C GLN A 178 30.39 67.96 -14.23
N ASP A 179 29.07 67.97 -14.42
CA ASP A 179 28.42 68.65 -15.55
C ASP A 179 27.49 69.84 -15.20
N SER A 180 27.27 70.21 -13.92
CA SER A 180 26.31 71.30 -13.60
C SER A 180 26.76 72.30 -12.53
N HIS A 181 26.45 73.58 -12.78
CA HIS A 181 26.67 74.74 -11.90
C HIS A 181 25.48 75.00 -10.94
N GLU A 182 24.55 74.05 -10.79
CA GLU A 182 23.38 74.12 -9.91
C GLU A 182 23.45 73.05 -8.81
N THR A 183 24.18 73.34 -7.73
CA THR A 183 24.68 72.35 -6.76
C THR A 183 23.72 71.99 -5.62
N GLU A 184 22.70 72.79 -5.33
CA GLU A 184 21.82 72.56 -4.15
C GLU A 184 20.82 71.41 -4.33
N ASN A 185 20.38 71.12 -5.56
CA ASN A 185 19.35 70.09 -5.79
C ASN A 185 19.93 68.67 -5.80
N ALA A 186 21.19 68.52 -6.19
CA ALA A 186 21.89 67.23 -6.23
C ALA A 186 22.25 66.72 -4.82
N GLU A 187 22.60 67.61 -3.88
CA GLU A 187 22.88 67.22 -2.50
C GLU A 187 21.63 66.70 -1.77
N ASN A 188 20.48 67.37 -1.93
CA ASN A 188 19.23 66.91 -1.34
C ASN A 188 18.82 65.52 -1.86
N LEU A 189 18.91 65.30 -3.19
CA LEU A 189 18.61 63.99 -3.78
C LEU A 189 19.56 62.89 -3.28
N ARG A 190 20.85 63.20 -3.12
CA ARG A 190 21.84 62.27 -2.56
C ARG A 190 21.51 61.91 -1.11
N LEU A 191 21.11 62.89 -0.29
CA LEU A 191 20.72 62.69 1.10
C LEU A 191 19.46 61.82 1.21
N THR A 192 18.45 62.05 0.36
CA THR A 192 17.24 61.22 0.28
C THR A 192 17.57 59.78 -0.11
N ILE A 193 18.43 59.57 -1.12
CA ILE A 193 18.81 58.22 -1.54
C ILE A 193 19.64 57.50 -0.47
N GLN A 194 20.56 58.19 0.21
CA GLN A 194 21.28 57.61 1.35
C GLN A 194 20.36 57.23 2.51
N GLN A 195 19.33 58.05 2.77
CA GLN A 195 18.35 57.76 3.80
C GLN A 195 17.49 56.53 3.45
N GLU A 196 17.01 56.42 2.21
CA GLU A 196 16.27 55.24 1.74
C GLU A 196 17.11 53.96 1.77
N ILE A 197 18.39 54.04 1.38
CA ILE A 197 19.32 52.89 1.50
C ILE A 197 19.48 52.47 2.96
N ALA A 198 19.59 53.41 3.89
CA ALA A 198 19.69 53.10 5.31
C ALA A 198 18.41 52.45 5.84
N THR A 199 17.23 52.92 5.41
CA THR A 199 15.93 52.33 5.76
C THR A 199 15.81 50.90 5.25
N LEU A 200 16.08 50.67 3.96
CA LEU A 200 16.05 49.33 3.37
C LEU A 200 17.05 48.37 4.02
N SER A 201 18.24 48.86 4.38
CA SER A 201 19.22 48.05 5.10
C SER A 201 18.75 47.65 6.51
N ALA A 202 18.01 48.53 7.20
CA ALA A 202 17.45 48.23 8.51
C ALA A 202 16.28 47.22 8.43
N GLU A 203 15.40 47.38 7.44
CA GLU A 203 14.29 46.46 7.18
C GLU A 203 14.80 45.06 6.79
N SER A 204 15.83 44.99 5.94
CA SER A 204 16.52 43.76 5.57
C SER A 204 17.09 43.03 6.80
N ALA A 205 17.74 43.75 7.72
CA ALA A 205 18.30 43.17 8.93
C ALA A 205 17.20 42.63 9.87
N HIS A 206 16.08 43.36 9.98
CA HIS A 206 14.95 42.92 10.79
C HIS A 206 14.28 41.66 10.21
N LEU A 207 14.12 41.59 8.89
CA LEU A 207 13.58 40.40 8.22
C LEU A 207 14.49 39.19 8.41
N ALA A 208 15.81 39.36 8.30
CA ALA A 208 16.78 38.30 8.52
C ALA A 208 16.71 37.72 9.95
N GLU A 209 16.58 38.58 10.97
CA GLU A 209 16.43 38.12 12.35
C GLU A 209 15.07 37.41 12.57
N GLY A 210 14.00 37.91 11.94
CA GLY A 210 12.68 37.25 11.98
C GLY A 210 12.70 35.84 11.41
N ILE A 211 13.35 35.65 10.25
CA ILE A 211 13.51 34.33 9.63
C ILE A 211 14.31 33.39 10.54
N LYS A 212 15.41 33.89 11.12
CA LYS A 212 16.24 33.10 12.04
C LYS A 212 15.47 32.62 13.26
N VAL A 213 14.69 33.49 13.91
CA VAL A 213 13.84 33.13 15.05
C VAL A 213 12.78 32.09 14.67
N ALA A 214 12.17 32.20 13.49
CA ALA A 214 11.20 31.22 13.01
C ALA A 214 11.81 29.84 12.77
N ILE A 215 13.04 29.78 12.23
CA ILE A 215 13.79 28.53 12.04
C ILE A 215 14.13 27.90 13.40
N ASP A 216 14.61 28.68 14.36
CA ASP A 216 14.97 28.17 15.70
C ASP A 216 13.73 27.61 16.44
N ASP A 217 12.56 28.27 16.32
CA ASP A 217 11.29 27.77 16.87
C ASP A 217 10.82 26.46 16.21
N ALA A 218 10.98 26.35 14.88
CA ALA A 218 10.66 25.12 14.16
C ALA A 218 11.56 23.94 14.60
N ILE A 219 12.86 24.18 14.76
CA ILE A 219 13.82 23.18 15.27
C ILE A 219 13.45 22.75 16.71
N ALA A 220 13.09 23.71 17.57
CA ALA A 220 12.67 23.40 18.94
C ALA A 220 11.39 22.55 18.99
N LYS A 221 10.41 22.84 18.12
CA LYS A 221 9.16 22.04 18.01
C LYS A 221 9.43 20.61 17.57
N LEU A 222 10.29 20.41 16.56
CA LEU A 222 10.67 19.08 16.08
C LEU A 222 11.41 18.26 17.17
N SER A 223 12.30 18.91 17.92
CA SER A 223 13.05 18.28 19.02
C SER A 223 12.13 17.82 20.17
N HIS A 224 11.05 18.55 20.43
CA HIS A 224 10.08 18.19 21.47
C HIS A 224 9.14 17.06 21.07
N THR A 225 8.82 16.90 19.78
CA THR A 225 8.02 15.77 19.30
C THR A 225 8.76 14.45 19.43
N GLU A 226 10.07 14.41 19.16
CA GLU A 226 10.86 13.17 19.28
C GLU A 226 11.13 12.73 20.72
N SER A 227 11.21 13.66 21.68
CA SER A 227 11.45 13.32 23.10
C SER A 227 10.20 12.81 23.83
N ARG A 228 8.99 13.16 23.36
CA ARG A 228 7.74 12.85 24.09
C ARG A 228 7.31 11.39 23.93
N ASP A 229 7.80 10.72 22.89
CA ASP A 229 7.51 9.31 22.59
C ASP A 229 8.38 8.31 23.39
N ILE A 230 9.41 8.78 24.11
CA ILE A 230 10.35 7.88 24.82
C ILE A 230 10.14 7.87 26.34
N THR A 231 9.57 8.92 26.96
CA THR A 231 9.56 9.05 28.44
C THR A 231 8.20 9.05 29.15
N SER A 232 7.07 8.88 28.45
CA SER A 232 5.74 9.02 29.08
C SER A 232 5.11 7.73 29.64
N THR A 233 5.83 6.60 29.72
CA THR A 233 5.28 5.30 30.19
C THR A 233 5.94 4.73 31.46
N THR A 234 6.35 5.58 32.42
CA THR A 234 6.73 5.11 33.77
C THR A 234 6.16 5.96 34.89
N ARG A 235 4.82 6.05 34.97
CA ARG A 235 4.09 6.23 36.23
C ARG A 235 2.60 6.24 35.94
N THR A 236 1.88 5.22 36.40
CA THR A 236 0.74 5.34 37.34
C THR A 236 0.14 3.94 37.49
N GLU A 237 0.66 3.17 38.45
CA GLU A 237 -0.08 2.04 39.03
C GLU A 237 -0.70 2.48 40.36
N SER A 238 -1.85 1.87 40.65
CA SER A 238 -2.63 1.94 41.89
C SER A 238 -3.70 3.04 41.96
N SER A 239 -4.95 2.67 41.65
CA SER A 239 -5.99 2.63 42.69
C SER A 239 -7.24 1.92 42.15
N THR A 240 -7.50 0.75 42.72
CA THR A 240 -8.77 0.01 42.64
C THR A 240 -9.93 0.82 43.20
N GLN A 241 -11.07 0.86 42.49
CA GLN A 241 -12.41 0.78 43.09
C GLN A 241 -13.52 0.63 42.03
N ASN A 242 -14.19 -0.52 42.07
CA ASN A 242 -15.57 -0.67 41.61
C ASN A 242 -16.50 0.21 42.48
N PRO A 243 -17.63 0.71 41.93
CA PRO A 243 -18.88 -0.01 42.16
C PRO A 243 -19.87 -0.05 40.98
N SER A 244 -20.62 -1.15 40.97
CA SER A 244 -21.92 -1.43 40.34
C SER A 244 -22.96 -0.30 40.37
N GLN A 245 -23.73 -0.10 39.28
CA GLN A 245 -25.20 -0.28 39.21
C GLN A 245 -25.81 0.19 37.87
N GLU A 246 -26.73 -0.64 37.35
CA GLU A 246 -27.99 -0.34 36.63
C GLU A 246 -28.05 0.67 35.47
N HIS A 247 -28.47 0.20 34.28
CA HIS A 247 -29.86 0.39 33.82
C HIS A 247 -30.16 -0.40 32.54
N SER A 248 -31.18 -1.24 32.62
CA SER A 248 -31.86 -1.88 31.48
C SER A 248 -32.56 -0.84 30.62
N ARG A 249 -32.43 -0.93 29.30
CA ARG A 249 -33.48 -0.46 28.37
C ARG A 249 -33.45 -1.28 27.09
N GLU A 250 -34.51 -2.05 26.93
CA GLU A 250 -34.90 -2.76 25.72
C GLU A 250 -35.23 -1.76 24.60
N GLY A 251 -34.86 -2.10 23.38
CA GLY A 251 -35.16 -1.33 22.17
C GLY A 251 -35.08 -2.27 20.99
N GLU A 252 -36.19 -2.96 20.71
CA GLU A 252 -36.43 -3.73 19.50
C GLU A 252 -36.46 -2.79 18.29
N GLY A 253 -35.79 -3.19 17.21
CA GLY A 253 -35.77 -2.49 15.93
C GLY A 253 -35.69 -3.50 14.80
N ILE A 254 -36.85 -4.04 14.43
CA ILE A 254 -37.12 -4.81 13.21
C ILE A 254 -37.21 -3.79 12.08
N VAL A 255 -36.42 -3.93 11.01
CA VAL A 255 -36.64 -3.22 9.74
C VAL A 255 -36.84 -4.25 8.65
N GLU A 256 -38.07 -4.22 8.13
CA GLU A 256 -38.63 -5.06 7.08
C GLU A 256 -37.99 -4.80 5.72
N GLU A 257 -37.85 -5.92 5.01
CA GLU A 257 -37.43 -6.07 3.62
C GLU A 257 -38.69 -5.91 2.73
N MET A 258 -38.80 -4.81 1.98
CA MET A 258 -39.91 -4.59 1.05
C MET A 258 -39.65 -5.24 -0.31
N HIS A 259 -40.41 -6.30 -0.58
CA HIS A 259 -40.57 -6.91 -1.90
C HIS A 259 -41.52 -6.10 -2.81
N LYS A 260 -41.22 -6.18 -4.11
CA LYS A 260 -41.90 -5.52 -5.23
C LYS A 260 -42.89 -6.53 -5.85
N GLU A 261 -44.18 -6.34 -5.63
CA GLU A 261 -45.25 -7.06 -6.35
C GLU A 261 -46.10 -6.08 -7.18
N ARG A 262 -46.63 -6.63 -8.26
CA ARG A 262 -47.03 -5.98 -9.50
C ARG A 262 -48.46 -6.42 -9.75
N ASP A 263 -49.43 -5.51 -9.64
CA ASP A 263 -50.84 -5.82 -9.90
C ASP A 263 -51.34 -5.17 -11.19
N GLU A 264 -51.87 -6.04 -12.05
CA GLU A 264 -52.58 -5.76 -13.29
C GLU A 264 -54.02 -5.37 -12.98
N ILE A 265 -54.53 -4.29 -13.58
CA ILE A 265 -55.93 -3.86 -13.48
C ILE A 265 -56.71 -4.42 -14.70
N PRO A 266 -57.77 -5.22 -14.50
CA PRO A 266 -58.65 -5.68 -15.56
C PRO A 266 -59.64 -4.60 -16.03
N ARG A 267 -59.82 -4.50 -17.36
CA ARG A 267 -60.87 -3.71 -18.00
C ARG A 267 -62.22 -4.43 -17.88
N LEU A 268 -63.25 -3.71 -17.43
CA LEU A 268 -64.64 -4.11 -17.58
C LEU A 268 -65.38 -3.12 -18.48
N VAL A 269 -66.03 -3.70 -19.49
CA VAL A 269 -66.97 -3.11 -20.43
C VAL A 269 -68.36 -3.13 -19.78
N GLY A 270 -69.13 -2.07 -19.98
CA GLY A 270 -70.55 -2.03 -19.65
C GLY A 270 -71.22 -0.83 -20.30
N ASP A 271 -71.94 -1.09 -21.39
CA ASP A 271 -72.94 -0.21 -21.98
C ASP A 271 -74.13 -0.07 -21.01
N ASP A 272 -74.71 1.12 -20.81
CA ASP A 272 -76.17 1.31 -20.85
C ASP A 272 -76.60 2.79 -20.85
N ASP A 273 -77.77 2.98 -21.45
CA ASP A 273 -78.46 4.17 -21.96
C ASP A 273 -78.80 5.32 -21.00
N SER A 274 -79.04 6.47 -21.64
CA SER A 274 -79.90 7.61 -21.26
C SER A 274 -79.36 8.66 -20.28
N ASN A 275 -79.12 9.90 -20.78
CA ASN A 275 -79.92 11.08 -20.42
C ASN A 275 -79.53 12.32 -21.25
N ASP A 276 -80.38 12.69 -22.20
CA ASP A 276 -80.24 13.80 -23.17
C ASP A 276 -80.61 15.19 -22.56
N GLU A 277 -80.17 15.45 -21.33
CA GLU A 277 -80.28 16.78 -20.67
C GLU A 277 -78.98 17.22 -19.95
N SER A 278 -77.89 16.45 -20.06
CA SER A 278 -76.56 16.78 -19.47
C SER A 278 -75.72 17.72 -20.34
N GLU A 279 -75.97 17.78 -21.65
CA GLU A 279 -75.06 18.45 -22.58
C GLU A 279 -74.96 19.98 -22.39
N GLN A 280 -76.03 20.63 -21.92
CA GLN A 280 -76.00 22.09 -21.68
C GLN A 280 -75.22 22.49 -20.43
N MET A 281 -75.27 21.68 -19.36
CA MET A 281 -74.54 21.96 -18.13
C MET A 281 -73.04 21.70 -18.30
N GLU A 282 -72.69 20.64 -19.03
CA GLU A 282 -71.30 20.35 -19.33
C GLU A 282 -70.65 21.39 -20.25
N GLU A 283 -71.41 22.03 -21.15
CA GLU A 283 -70.87 23.09 -21.99
C GLU A 283 -70.63 24.39 -21.20
N GLU A 284 -71.47 24.69 -20.21
CA GLU A 284 -71.27 25.81 -19.30
C GLU A 284 -70.07 25.58 -18.36
N GLU A 285 -69.93 24.35 -17.82
CA GLU A 285 -68.77 23.96 -17.01
C GLU A 285 -67.47 23.95 -17.84
N ARG A 286 -67.50 23.46 -19.09
CA ARG A 286 -66.35 23.51 -20.01
C ARG A 286 -65.94 24.94 -20.35
N ASN A 287 -66.87 25.89 -20.40
CA ASN A 287 -66.55 27.31 -20.62
C ASN A 287 -65.94 27.95 -19.37
N ILE A 288 -66.43 27.63 -18.17
CA ILE A 288 -65.86 28.12 -16.90
C ILE A 288 -64.44 27.58 -16.69
N ILE A 289 -64.19 26.30 -16.99
CA ILE A 289 -62.85 25.70 -16.91
C ILE A 289 -61.90 26.38 -17.90
N ARG A 290 -62.35 26.62 -19.13
CA ARG A 290 -61.52 27.27 -20.17
C ARG A 290 -61.21 28.74 -19.85
N ASP A 291 -62.15 29.45 -19.24
CA ASP A 291 -61.93 30.83 -18.81
C ASP A 291 -61.01 30.91 -17.58
N ASN A 292 -61.09 29.93 -16.66
CA ASN A 292 -60.15 29.81 -15.53
C ASN A 292 -58.73 29.45 -16.00
N GLU A 293 -58.60 28.55 -16.97
CA GLU A 293 -57.32 28.19 -17.58
C GLU A 293 -56.67 29.41 -18.25
N ARG A 294 -57.46 30.18 -19.01
CA ARG A 294 -56.99 31.41 -19.66
C ARG A 294 -56.64 32.53 -18.67
N PHE A 295 -57.27 32.55 -17.50
CA PHE A 295 -56.97 33.51 -16.42
C PHE A 295 -55.69 33.14 -15.67
N ILE A 296 -55.46 31.85 -15.41
CA ILE A 296 -54.21 31.37 -14.79
C ILE A 296 -53.02 31.54 -15.75
N GLU A 297 -53.20 31.21 -17.04
CA GLU A 297 -52.16 31.46 -18.06
C GLU A 297 -51.82 32.95 -18.26
N GLY A 298 -52.76 33.87 -17.95
CA GLY A 298 -52.53 35.31 -18.01
C GLY A 298 -51.83 35.90 -16.78
N LEU A 299 -51.89 35.21 -15.64
CA LEU A 299 -51.24 35.60 -14.39
C LEU A 299 -49.78 35.11 -14.31
N ASP A 300 -49.45 34.01 -14.96
CA ASP A 300 -48.05 33.54 -15.09
C ASP A 300 -47.24 34.38 -16.11
N ALA A 301 -47.90 35.24 -16.91
CA ALA A 301 -47.25 36.08 -17.92
C ALA A 301 -46.84 37.49 -17.43
N MET A 302 -47.15 37.83 -16.17
CA MET A 302 -46.87 39.15 -15.60
C MET A 302 -46.23 38.98 -14.22
N GLU A 303 -44.93 39.31 -14.12
CA GLU A 303 -44.09 39.28 -12.91
C GLU A 303 -43.28 38.00 -12.67
N GLU A 304 -42.69 37.39 -13.71
CA GLU A 304 -41.29 36.98 -13.57
C GLU A 304 -40.45 38.26 -13.76
N GLU A 305 -40.31 39.05 -12.69
CA GLU A 305 -39.12 39.90 -12.58
C GLU A 305 -37.94 38.94 -12.64
N GLU A 306 -37.22 38.93 -13.77
CA GLU A 306 -35.91 38.26 -13.88
C GLU A 306 -35.05 38.84 -12.75
N GLU A 307 -35.05 38.18 -11.58
CA GLU A 307 -34.04 38.35 -10.56
C GLU A 307 -32.73 38.01 -11.28
N GLU A 308 -32.02 39.04 -11.76
CA GLU A 308 -30.68 38.91 -12.31
C GLU A 308 -29.84 38.25 -11.23
N GLU A 309 -29.67 36.92 -11.32
CA GLU A 309 -28.73 36.17 -10.50
C GLU A 309 -27.41 36.94 -10.57
N PRO A 310 -26.82 37.31 -9.41
CA PRO A 310 -25.62 38.12 -9.41
C PRO A 310 -24.56 37.43 -10.28
N GLU A 311 -23.92 38.16 -11.20
CA GLU A 311 -22.92 37.61 -12.15
C GLU A 311 -21.85 36.73 -11.46
N ASP A 312 -21.62 36.97 -10.18
CA ASP A 312 -20.72 36.22 -9.31
C ASP A 312 -21.17 34.75 -9.04
N GLU A 313 -22.48 34.47 -9.01
CA GLU A 313 -23.00 33.12 -8.73
C GLU A 313 -22.82 32.17 -9.92
N GLU A 314 -23.07 32.64 -11.16
CA GLU A 314 -22.82 31.82 -12.35
C GLU A 314 -21.32 31.57 -12.56
N ALA A 315 -20.46 32.54 -12.21
CA ALA A 315 -19.01 32.37 -12.22
C ALA A 315 -18.55 31.27 -11.24
N LEU A 316 -19.12 31.22 -10.03
CA LEU A 316 -18.86 30.18 -9.04
C LEU A 316 -19.36 28.80 -9.53
N ARG A 317 -20.58 28.74 -10.11
CA ARG A 317 -21.13 27.50 -10.69
C ARG A 317 -20.27 26.97 -11.84
N LEU A 318 -19.69 27.86 -12.65
CA LEU A 318 -18.79 27.47 -13.72
C LEU A 318 -17.45 26.94 -13.17
N ALA A 319 -16.89 27.59 -12.14
CA ALA A 319 -15.66 27.15 -11.48
C ALA A 319 -15.84 25.77 -10.80
N ALA A 320 -16.94 25.56 -10.09
CA ALA A 320 -17.27 24.26 -9.49
C ALA A 320 -17.36 23.15 -10.55
N ARG A 321 -18.08 23.40 -11.65
CA ARG A 321 -18.16 22.46 -12.79
C ARG A 321 -16.79 22.15 -13.39
N GLN A 322 -15.87 23.11 -13.43
CA GLN A 322 -14.50 22.86 -13.92
C GLN A 322 -13.72 21.94 -12.98
N ILE A 323 -13.77 22.20 -11.67
CA ILE A 323 -13.10 21.39 -10.65
C ILE A 323 -13.65 19.95 -10.64
N GLU A 324 -14.97 19.78 -10.71
CA GLU A 324 -15.61 18.46 -10.80
C GLU A 324 -15.15 17.66 -12.02
N ASN A 325 -15.05 18.33 -13.18
CA ASN A 325 -14.53 17.71 -14.40
C ASN A 325 -13.06 17.31 -14.26
N GLU A 326 -12.23 18.12 -13.60
CA GLU A 326 -10.82 17.78 -13.33
C GLU A 326 -10.69 16.60 -12.36
N ILE A 327 -11.53 16.54 -11.31
CA ILE A 327 -11.61 15.40 -10.40
C ILE A 327 -11.92 14.13 -11.20
N HIS A 328 -12.98 14.15 -12.02
CA HIS A 328 -13.39 12.98 -12.80
C HIS A 328 -12.30 12.51 -13.77
N GLN A 329 -11.62 13.44 -14.45
CA GLN A 329 -10.49 13.12 -15.33
C GLN A 329 -9.32 12.51 -14.55
N THR A 330 -9.02 13.03 -13.36
CA THR A 330 -7.93 12.54 -12.51
C THR A 330 -8.26 11.15 -11.94
N GLU A 331 -9.52 10.91 -11.56
CA GLU A 331 -10.02 9.60 -11.13
C GLU A 331 -9.89 8.56 -12.24
N GLN A 332 -10.26 8.90 -13.47
CA GLN A 332 -10.05 8.01 -14.61
C GLN A 332 -8.55 7.71 -14.81
N GLY A 333 -7.68 8.72 -14.67
CA GLY A 333 -6.23 8.53 -14.70
C GLY A 333 -5.72 7.58 -13.62
N VAL A 334 -6.31 7.57 -12.43
CA VAL A 334 -5.99 6.60 -11.37
C VAL A 334 -6.36 5.18 -11.79
N LEU A 335 -7.56 4.97 -12.37
CA LEU A 335 -7.99 3.66 -12.85
C LEU A 335 -7.07 3.15 -13.97
N ASP A 336 -6.71 4.01 -14.93
CA ASP A 336 -5.80 3.66 -16.02
C ASP A 336 -4.42 3.23 -15.48
N LEU A 337 -3.92 3.92 -14.43
CA LEU A 337 -2.67 3.55 -13.75
C LEU A 337 -2.77 2.23 -13.00
N GLU A 338 -3.91 1.92 -12.38
CA GLU A 338 -4.16 0.63 -11.74
C GLU A 338 -4.16 -0.52 -12.76
N ASP A 339 -4.77 -0.33 -13.92
CA ASP A 339 -4.75 -1.29 -15.02
C ASP A 339 -3.33 -1.55 -15.54
N ILE A 340 -2.50 -0.50 -15.65
CA ILE A 340 -1.08 -0.64 -16.03
C ILE A 340 -0.32 -1.48 -14.98
N VAL A 341 -0.51 -1.19 -13.69
CA VAL A 341 0.14 -1.95 -12.61
C VAL A 341 -0.27 -3.42 -12.66
N ASN A 342 -1.58 -3.69 -12.77
CA ASN A 342 -2.10 -5.05 -12.84
C ASN A 342 -1.58 -5.82 -14.07
N SER A 343 -1.47 -5.15 -15.22
CA SER A 343 -0.91 -5.75 -16.44
C SER A 343 0.58 -6.09 -16.28
N LEU A 344 1.36 -5.21 -15.64
CA LEU A 344 2.79 -5.42 -15.44
C LEU A 344 3.09 -6.50 -14.39
N ASP A 345 2.27 -6.60 -13.35
CA ASP A 345 2.43 -7.59 -12.27
C ASP A 345 2.19 -9.03 -12.75
N GLN A 346 1.42 -9.20 -13.83
CA GLN A 346 1.21 -10.50 -14.49
C GLN A 346 2.41 -10.93 -15.36
N GLU A 347 3.31 -10.01 -15.72
CA GLU A 347 4.51 -10.36 -16.48
C GLU A 347 5.50 -11.13 -15.60
N GLN A 348 6.11 -12.18 -16.16
CA GLN A 348 7.14 -12.92 -15.43
C GLN A 348 8.35 -12.02 -15.17
N THR A 349 8.84 -12.02 -13.93
CA THR A 349 10.05 -11.30 -13.54
C THR A 349 11.08 -12.25 -12.92
N CYS A 350 12.34 -11.84 -12.92
CA CYS A 350 13.41 -12.48 -12.15
C CYS A 350 14.23 -11.45 -11.37
N ALA A 351 15.08 -11.94 -10.46
CA ALA A 351 16.01 -11.08 -9.74
C ALA A 351 16.91 -10.29 -10.70
N PRO A 352 17.20 -9.01 -10.41
CA PRO A 352 18.08 -8.20 -11.24
C PRO A 352 19.47 -8.81 -11.32
N ARG A 353 20.17 -8.50 -12.40
CA ARG A 353 21.55 -8.96 -12.58
C ARG A 353 22.44 -8.22 -11.59
N ASN A 354 23.18 -8.98 -10.80
CA ASN A 354 24.05 -8.40 -9.79
C ASN A 354 25.41 -8.01 -10.39
N TYR A 355 25.56 -6.74 -10.75
CA TYR A 355 26.81 -6.18 -11.25
C TYR A 355 27.83 -5.90 -10.14
N GLU A 356 27.37 -5.62 -8.92
CA GLU A 356 28.22 -5.16 -7.80
C GLU A 356 28.83 -6.32 -7.00
N ARG A 357 28.05 -7.37 -6.71
CA ARG A 357 28.51 -8.59 -6.04
C ARG A 357 29.05 -9.65 -6.99
N GLY A 358 29.33 -9.26 -8.24
CA GLY A 358 29.93 -10.14 -9.25
C GLY A 358 31.36 -10.58 -8.93
N ALA A 359 31.96 -10.02 -7.87
CA ALA A 359 33.32 -10.30 -7.45
C ALA A 359 33.53 -11.78 -7.13
N ILE A 360 34.55 -12.38 -7.73
CA ILE A 360 34.89 -13.79 -7.48
C ILE A 360 35.54 -13.90 -6.10
N GLN A 361 34.78 -14.40 -5.12
CA GLN A 361 35.25 -14.57 -3.75
C GLN A 361 36.03 -15.88 -3.54
N ARG A 362 35.80 -16.88 -4.39
CA ARG A 362 36.39 -18.21 -4.25
C ARG A 362 37.76 -18.27 -4.91
N ASP A 363 38.78 -18.68 -4.14
CA ASP A 363 40.17 -18.68 -4.59
C ASP A 363 40.44 -19.62 -5.77
N ASP A 364 39.73 -20.75 -5.84
CA ASP A 364 39.82 -21.71 -6.95
C ASP A 364 39.20 -21.18 -8.26
N GLU A 365 38.35 -20.16 -8.17
CA GLU A 365 37.70 -19.53 -9.31
C GLU A 365 38.41 -18.24 -9.76
N ARG A 366 39.44 -17.76 -9.01
CA ARG A 366 40.19 -16.54 -9.36
C ARG A 366 40.99 -16.63 -10.66
N THR A 367 41.15 -17.82 -11.23
CA THR A 367 41.78 -17.99 -12.55
C THR A 367 40.79 -17.82 -13.70
N LEU A 368 39.50 -17.69 -13.43
CA LEU A 368 38.48 -17.47 -14.46
C LEU A 368 38.68 -16.09 -15.09
N HIS A 369 38.54 -16.01 -16.41
CA HIS A 369 38.57 -14.75 -17.14
C HIS A 369 37.17 -14.35 -17.55
N CYS A 370 36.87 -13.06 -17.46
CA CYS A 370 35.68 -12.49 -18.06
C CYS A 370 35.81 -12.56 -19.59
N VAL A 371 34.86 -13.22 -20.26
CA VAL A 371 34.88 -13.41 -21.72
C VAL A 371 34.72 -12.10 -22.48
N TYR A 372 34.14 -11.08 -21.84
CA TYR A 372 33.88 -9.78 -22.47
C TYR A 372 35.07 -8.83 -22.31
N CYS A 373 35.45 -8.48 -21.07
CA CYS A 373 36.51 -7.49 -20.83
C CYS A 373 37.90 -8.10 -20.63
N GLY A 374 38.03 -9.43 -20.54
CA GLY A 374 39.32 -10.13 -20.41
C GLY A 374 39.96 -10.09 -19.01
N ARG A 375 39.39 -9.38 -18.02
CA ARG A 375 39.92 -9.36 -16.64
C ARG A 375 39.86 -10.77 -16.02
N ILE A 376 40.91 -11.11 -15.27
CA ILE A 376 41.08 -12.43 -14.63
C ILE A 376 40.78 -12.31 -13.14
N GLY A 377 39.95 -13.20 -12.61
CA GLY A 377 39.66 -13.33 -11.18
C GLY A 377 38.90 -12.19 -10.53
N ASP A 378 38.52 -11.19 -11.32
CA ASP A 378 37.83 -9.98 -10.86
C ASP A 378 36.33 -10.25 -10.70
N HIS A 379 35.65 -10.66 -11.79
CA HIS A 379 34.21 -10.90 -11.81
C HIS A 379 33.82 -12.02 -12.78
N TYR A 380 32.67 -12.66 -12.55
CA TYR A 380 32.09 -13.57 -13.53
C TYR A 380 31.64 -12.82 -14.78
N SER A 381 31.70 -13.47 -15.95
CA SER A 381 31.28 -12.88 -17.23
C SER A 381 29.85 -12.33 -17.18
N ASP A 382 28.96 -12.97 -16.41
CA ASP A 382 27.59 -12.53 -16.16
C ASP A 382 27.53 -11.10 -15.63
N SER A 383 28.37 -10.77 -14.65
CA SER A 383 28.41 -9.49 -13.93
C SER A 383 29.33 -8.43 -14.55
N CYS A 384 29.73 -8.56 -15.82
CA CYS A 384 30.65 -7.62 -16.44
C CYS A 384 30.07 -6.20 -16.56
N ILE A 385 30.66 -5.24 -15.83
CA ILE A 385 30.27 -3.83 -15.82
C ILE A 385 30.75 -3.10 -17.09
N ALA A 386 31.89 -3.50 -17.66
CA ALA A 386 32.43 -2.87 -18.86
C ALA A 386 31.52 -3.04 -20.09
N HIS A 387 30.77 -4.14 -20.14
CA HIS A 387 29.84 -4.47 -21.23
C HIS A 387 28.52 -4.90 -20.63
N ARG A 388 27.66 -3.94 -20.23
CA ARG A 388 26.33 -4.24 -19.68
C ARG A 388 25.33 -4.62 -20.77
N ASN A 389 25.50 -4.06 -21.97
CA ASN A 389 24.56 -4.26 -23.06
C ASN A 389 24.68 -5.67 -23.67
N ILE A 390 23.56 -6.38 -23.77
CA ILE A 390 23.54 -7.76 -24.28
C ILE A 390 23.84 -7.85 -25.77
N MET A 391 23.43 -6.85 -26.54
CA MET A 391 23.76 -6.78 -27.97
C MET A 391 25.26 -6.61 -28.16
N GLU A 392 25.91 -5.78 -27.35
CA GLU A 392 27.37 -5.64 -27.34
C GLU A 392 28.06 -6.96 -26.97
N ARG A 393 27.59 -7.64 -25.92
CA ARG A 393 28.09 -8.97 -25.53
C ARG A 393 27.97 -9.99 -26.67
N ARG A 394 26.86 -10.00 -27.41
CA ARG A 394 26.66 -10.87 -28.58
C ARG A 394 27.67 -10.56 -29.69
N VAL A 395 27.90 -9.28 -30.00
CA VAL A 395 28.89 -8.85 -31.00
C VAL A 395 30.30 -9.32 -30.62
N ILE A 396 30.68 -9.20 -29.35
CA ILE A 396 31.98 -9.67 -28.86
C ILE A 396 32.13 -11.19 -29.06
N LEU A 397 31.11 -11.97 -28.73
CA LEU A 397 31.14 -13.43 -28.90
C LEU A 397 31.21 -13.83 -30.37
N ASP A 398 30.42 -13.19 -31.24
CA ASP A 398 30.42 -13.48 -32.67
C ASP A 398 31.79 -13.13 -33.29
N ALA A 399 32.37 -11.98 -32.93
CA ALA A 399 33.70 -11.56 -33.39
C ALA A 399 34.81 -12.52 -32.96
N GLN A 400 34.71 -13.06 -31.74
CA GLN A 400 35.66 -14.03 -31.20
C GLN A 400 35.34 -15.49 -31.58
N ARG A 401 34.28 -15.72 -32.37
CA ARG A 401 33.77 -17.05 -32.74
C ARG A 401 33.56 -17.92 -31.50
N ARG A 402 32.84 -17.42 -30.49
CA ARG A 402 32.52 -18.14 -29.26
C ARG A 402 31.07 -18.59 -29.23
N CYS A 403 30.83 -19.75 -28.62
CA CYS A 403 29.50 -20.31 -28.51
C CYS A 403 28.64 -19.50 -27.53
N ARG A 404 27.45 -19.10 -27.95
CA ARG A 404 26.51 -18.32 -27.11
C ARG A 404 25.95 -19.10 -25.91
N CYS A 405 26.11 -20.41 -25.87
CA CYS A 405 25.61 -21.27 -24.79
C CYS A 405 26.67 -21.58 -23.72
N CYS A 406 27.92 -21.86 -24.11
CA CYS A 406 28.99 -22.22 -23.17
C CYS A 406 30.12 -21.19 -23.06
N LEU A 407 30.13 -20.16 -23.93
CA LEU A 407 31.15 -19.12 -24.05
C LEU A 407 32.55 -19.61 -24.46
N GLU A 408 32.69 -20.90 -24.78
CA GLU A 408 33.94 -21.48 -25.30
C GLU A 408 34.13 -21.12 -26.78
N ILE A 409 35.38 -21.13 -27.25
CA ILE A 409 35.71 -20.86 -28.65
C ILE A 409 35.16 -21.98 -29.54
N GLU A 410 34.40 -21.61 -30.56
CA GLU A 410 33.88 -22.52 -31.56
C GLU A 410 34.99 -22.92 -32.53
N PHE A 411 35.38 -24.18 -32.47
CA PHE A 411 36.08 -24.83 -33.55
C PHE A 411 35.06 -25.35 -34.58
N SER A 412 35.50 -25.67 -35.79
CA SER A 412 34.66 -26.10 -36.94
C SER A 412 33.68 -27.26 -36.66
N HIS A 413 33.83 -27.98 -35.54
CA HIS A 413 32.94 -29.05 -35.09
C HIS A 413 32.51 -28.91 -33.61
N HIS A 414 32.26 -27.70 -33.13
CA HIS A 414 31.84 -27.49 -31.74
C HIS A 414 30.46 -28.12 -31.44
N VAL A 415 30.44 -29.18 -30.62
CA VAL A 415 29.21 -29.76 -30.08
C VAL A 415 29.00 -29.23 -28.67
N CYS A 416 28.11 -28.24 -28.54
CA CYS A 416 27.88 -27.58 -27.27
C CYS A 416 27.12 -28.48 -26.28
N ARG A 417 27.84 -29.00 -25.27
CA ARG A 417 27.24 -29.79 -24.18
C ARG A 417 26.24 -28.98 -23.33
N LYS A 418 26.36 -27.65 -23.33
CA LYS A 418 25.48 -26.73 -22.58
C LYS A 418 24.28 -26.22 -23.38
N ALA A 419 24.10 -26.63 -24.65
CA ALA A 419 22.98 -26.16 -25.47
C ALA A 419 21.60 -26.45 -24.84
N ASN A 420 21.51 -27.56 -24.10
CA ASN A 420 20.31 -28.00 -23.42
C ASN A 420 20.23 -27.55 -21.94
N LEU A 421 21.22 -26.83 -21.41
CA LEU A 421 21.15 -26.35 -20.03
C LEU A 421 20.16 -25.17 -19.95
N PRO A 422 19.18 -25.19 -19.02
CA PRO A 422 18.26 -24.06 -18.87
C PRO A 422 18.99 -22.84 -18.32
N CYS A 423 18.63 -21.67 -18.82
CA CYS A 423 19.13 -20.39 -18.34
C CYS A 423 18.78 -20.19 -16.86
N TYR A 424 19.69 -19.59 -16.09
CA TYR A 424 19.46 -19.28 -14.69
C TYR A 424 18.30 -18.28 -14.50
N HIS A 425 18.16 -17.30 -15.40
CA HIS A 425 17.19 -16.22 -15.28
C HIS A 425 15.82 -16.59 -15.87
N CYS A 426 15.73 -16.87 -17.18
CA CYS A 426 14.44 -17.11 -17.85
C CYS A 426 14.04 -18.59 -17.98
N ARG A 427 14.92 -19.54 -17.58
CA ARG A 427 14.72 -20.99 -17.71
C ARG A 427 14.64 -21.55 -19.14
N GLU A 428 14.65 -20.70 -20.17
CA GLU A 428 14.75 -21.13 -21.56
C GLU A 428 16.14 -21.71 -21.88
N ARG A 429 16.26 -22.45 -22.99
CA ARG A 429 17.50 -23.12 -23.43
C ARG A 429 18.15 -22.35 -24.57
N GLY A 430 19.38 -22.72 -24.93
CA GLY A 430 20.05 -22.18 -26.13
C GLY A 430 20.82 -20.87 -25.92
N HIS A 431 21.00 -20.40 -24.68
CA HIS A 431 21.86 -19.25 -24.38
C HIS A 431 22.49 -19.36 -22.98
N HIS A 432 23.64 -18.69 -22.80
CA HIS A 432 24.29 -18.52 -21.51
C HIS A 432 23.60 -17.42 -20.68
N SER A 433 23.58 -17.52 -19.35
CA SER A 433 22.92 -16.55 -18.45
C SER A 433 23.38 -15.10 -18.69
N SER A 434 24.65 -14.93 -19.05
CA SER A 434 25.26 -13.63 -19.33
C SER A 434 24.73 -12.94 -20.60
N LEU A 435 23.97 -13.67 -21.43
CA LEU A 435 23.34 -13.18 -22.66
C LEU A 435 21.81 -13.12 -22.57
N CYS A 436 21.25 -13.48 -21.42
CA CYS A 436 19.82 -13.40 -21.15
C CYS A 436 19.43 -11.95 -20.85
N ASP A 437 18.45 -11.40 -21.56
CA ASP A 437 17.90 -10.05 -21.38
C ASP A 437 16.78 -9.97 -20.36
N PHE A 438 16.38 -11.12 -19.82
CA PHE A 438 15.30 -11.22 -18.87
C PHE A 438 15.55 -10.44 -17.56
N PRO A 439 16.76 -10.41 -16.97
CA PRO A 439 17.02 -9.60 -15.78
C PRO A 439 16.81 -8.10 -16.01
N GLU A 440 17.31 -7.58 -17.12
CA GLU A 440 17.17 -6.18 -17.52
C GLU A 440 15.70 -5.85 -17.81
N ARG A 441 15.00 -6.68 -18.58
CA ARG A 441 13.54 -6.53 -18.81
C ARG A 441 12.74 -6.59 -17.51
N SER A 442 13.12 -7.47 -16.59
CA SER A 442 12.46 -7.57 -15.27
C SER A 442 12.67 -6.31 -14.43
N GLU A 443 13.83 -5.68 -14.55
CA GLU A 443 14.13 -4.40 -13.91
C GLU A 443 13.32 -3.26 -14.51
N ASP A 444 13.20 -3.22 -15.85
CA ASP A 444 12.34 -2.25 -16.54
C ASP A 444 10.87 -2.39 -16.12
N ILE A 445 10.36 -3.62 -15.99
CA ILE A 445 9.00 -3.89 -15.49
C ILE A 445 8.83 -3.33 -14.07
N ARG A 446 9.76 -3.63 -13.15
CA ARG A 446 9.73 -3.11 -11.78
C ARG A 446 9.77 -1.58 -11.73
N ASN A 447 10.61 -0.95 -12.55
CA ASN A 447 10.71 0.50 -12.62
C ASN A 447 9.40 1.12 -13.15
N ARG A 448 8.77 0.50 -14.16
CA ARG A 448 7.47 0.94 -14.68
C ARG A 448 6.35 0.81 -13.64
N ILE A 449 6.33 -0.29 -12.88
CA ILE A 449 5.39 -0.45 -11.75
C ILE A 449 5.61 0.64 -10.71
N HIS A 450 6.87 0.90 -10.32
CA HIS A 450 7.19 1.95 -9.37
C HIS A 450 6.71 3.32 -9.83
N HIS A 451 7.01 3.71 -11.08
CA HIS A 451 6.55 4.97 -11.65
C HIS A 451 5.02 5.07 -11.72
N ALA A 452 4.32 3.99 -12.10
CA ALA A 452 2.86 3.98 -12.14
C ALA A 452 2.25 4.16 -10.73
N LEU A 453 2.83 3.51 -9.71
CA LEU A 453 2.39 3.67 -8.31
C LEU A 453 2.65 5.09 -7.79
N GLU A 454 3.78 5.69 -8.13
CA GLU A 454 4.11 7.07 -7.76
C GLU A 454 3.18 8.08 -8.44
N SER A 455 2.95 7.95 -9.75
CA SER A 455 1.97 8.76 -10.48
C SER A 455 0.57 8.61 -9.90
N ARG A 456 0.17 7.39 -9.51
CA ARG A 456 -1.13 7.12 -8.88
C ARG A 456 -1.24 7.84 -7.54
N ARG A 457 -0.19 7.82 -6.73
CA ARG A 457 -0.14 8.57 -5.46
C ARG A 457 -0.33 10.08 -5.70
N MET A 458 0.39 10.65 -6.67
CA MET A 458 0.25 12.07 -7.02
C MET A 458 -1.15 12.42 -7.51
N ALA A 459 -1.76 11.58 -8.35
CA ALA A 459 -3.12 11.79 -8.83
C ALA A 459 -4.15 11.76 -7.69
N LEU A 460 -4.00 10.83 -6.74
CA LEU A 460 -4.83 10.79 -5.54
C LEU A 460 -4.66 12.02 -4.64
N ASP A 461 -3.43 12.54 -4.51
CA ASP A 461 -3.19 13.77 -3.76
C ASP A 461 -3.83 14.99 -4.46
N ARG A 462 -3.78 15.06 -5.80
CA ARG A 462 -4.45 16.10 -6.59
C ARG A 462 -5.97 16.05 -6.45
N ILE A 463 -6.57 14.85 -6.45
CA ILE A 463 -8.01 14.69 -6.19
C ILE A 463 -8.39 15.27 -4.81
N ARG A 464 -7.60 15.00 -3.77
CA ARG A 464 -7.87 15.56 -2.43
C ARG A 464 -7.73 17.09 -2.37
N GLU A 465 -6.83 17.66 -3.17
CA GLU A 465 -6.70 19.11 -3.29
C GLU A 465 -7.92 19.73 -3.98
N LEU A 466 -8.30 19.21 -5.15
CA LEU A 466 -9.49 19.64 -5.88
C LEU A 466 -10.77 19.51 -5.05
N GLN A 467 -10.89 18.43 -4.26
CA GLN A 467 -12.02 18.25 -3.34
C GLN A 467 -12.09 19.33 -2.26
N ARG A 468 -10.95 19.84 -1.79
CA ARG A 468 -10.91 20.96 -0.83
C ARG A 468 -11.28 22.27 -1.52
N GLU A 469 -10.74 22.53 -2.72
CA GLU A 469 -11.11 23.71 -3.51
C GLU A 469 -12.62 23.75 -3.80
N LEU A 470 -13.22 22.60 -4.16
CA LEU A 470 -14.67 22.48 -4.38
C LEU A 470 -15.48 22.74 -3.10
N GLN A 471 -14.97 22.33 -1.93
CA GLN A 471 -15.62 22.62 -0.64
C GLN A 471 -15.54 24.09 -0.26
N GLU A 472 -14.52 24.83 -0.69
CA GLU A 472 -14.38 26.26 -0.42
C GLU A 472 -15.27 27.14 -1.31
N LEU A 473 -15.78 26.59 -2.42
CA LEU A 473 -16.74 27.27 -3.31
C LEU A 473 -18.20 27.13 -2.86
N HIS A 474 -18.50 26.20 -1.95
CA HIS A 474 -19.82 25.97 -1.36
C HIS A 474 -19.92 26.62 0.02
#